data_AF-A0A392R1B5-F1
#
_entry.id   AF-A0A392R1B5-F1
#
_cell.length_a   1.000
_cell.length_b   1.000
_cell.length_c   1.000
_cell.angle_alpha   90.00
_cell.angle_beta   90.00
_cell.angle_gamma   90.00
#
_symmetry.space_group_name_H-M   'P 1'
#
loop_
_entity.id
_entity.type
_entity.pdbx_description
1 polymer ?
#
loop_
_entity_poly.entity_id
_entity_poly.type
_entity_poly.pdbx_seq_one_letter_code
_entity_poly.pdbx_strand_id
1 'polypeptide(L)'
;IPQVSHLGWGHWYTLRELEDATNAFAPENVIGEGGYGIVYHGILKDNTNIAIKNLLNNRGQAEREFKVEVEAIGRVRHKNLVRLLGYCAEGAHR
;
A
#
# COMPACT_ATOMS: atom_id res chain seq x y z
N ILE A 1 4.32 -15.74 -13.78
CA ILE A 1 5.11 -14.58 -13.30
C ILE A 1 4.19 -13.36 -13.45
N PRO A 2 3.73 -12.69 -12.37
CA PRO A 2 2.78 -11.60 -12.51
C PRO A 2 3.48 -10.35 -13.09
N GLN A 3 2.79 -9.62 -13.98
CA GLN A 3 3.29 -8.47 -14.74
C GLN A 3 3.76 -7.24 -13.91
N VAL A 4 3.68 -7.33 -12.58
CA VAL A 4 3.84 -6.21 -11.64
C VAL A 4 5.33 -6.01 -11.25
N SER A 5 6.21 -6.95 -11.58
CA SER A 5 7.67 -6.90 -11.31
C SER A 5 8.43 -5.73 -11.95
N HIS A 6 7.80 -4.97 -12.85
CA HIS A 6 8.43 -3.83 -13.53
C HIS A 6 8.02 -2.45 -12.96
N LEU A 7 7.18 -2.39 -11.92
CA LEU A 7 6.54 -1.12 -11.52
C LEU A 7 7.41 -0.22 -10.64
N GLY A 8 8.48 -0.70 -10.00
CA GLY A 8 9.39 0.16 -9.21
C GLY A 8 10.23 -0.60 -8.19
N TRP A 9 11.02 0.15 -7.42
CA TRP A 9 11.78 -0.38 -6.30
C TRP A 9 10.88 -0.39 -5.06
N GLY A 10 10.77 -1.53 -4.37
CA GLY A 10 9.94 -1.66 -3.17
C GLY A 10 9.78 -3.10 -2.74
N HIS A 11 9.51 -3.32 -1.45
CA HIS A 11 9.25 -4.66 -0.94
C HIS A 11 7.87 -5.14 -1.39
N TRP A 12 7.77 -6.41 -1.75
CA TRP A 12 6.50 -7.06 -2.03
C TRP A 12 5.97 -7.63 -0.73
N TYR A 13 4.99 -6.93 -0.16
CA TYR A 13 4.33 -7.41 1.04
C TYR A 13 3.24 -8.41 0.64
N THR A 14 3.20 -9.52 1.34
CA THR A 14 2.04 -10.42 1.33
C THR A 14 0.87 -9.74 2.04
N LEU A 15 -0.36 -10.13 1.70
CA LEU A 15 -1.55 -9.62 2.39
C LEU A 15 -1.46 -9.92 3.89
N ARG A 16 -0.98 -11.13 4.24
CA ARG A 16 -0.80 -11.56 5.62
C ARG A 16 0.15 -10.67 6.41
N GLU A 17 1.23 -10.19 5.81
CA GLU A 17 2.14 -9.25 6.49
C GLU A 17 1.46 -7.92 6.80
N LEU A 18 0.61 -7.44 5.90
CA LEU A 18 -0.15 -6.20 6.13
C LEU A 18 -1.28 -6.41 7.15
N GLU A 19 -1.94 -7.58 7.15
CA GLU A 19 -2.91 -7.97 8.17
C GLU A 19 -2.26 -8.05 9.56
N ASP A 20 -1.15 -8.78 9.68
CA ASP A 20 -0.38 -8.89 10.93
C ASP A 20 0.00 -7.49 11.45
N ALA A 21 0.43 -6.58 10.56
CA ALA A 21 0.86 -5.23 10.93
C ALA A 21 -0.29 -4.30 11.36
N THR A 22 -1.52 -4.56 10.93
CA THR A 22 -2.69 -3.67 11.12
C THR A 22 -3.78 -4.27 12.01
N ASN A 23 -3.50 -5.39 12.68
CA ASN A 23 -4.50 -6.16 13.42
C ASN A 23 -5.68 -6.57 12.52
N ALA A 24 -5.39 -7.11 11.33
CA ALA A 24 -6.37 -7.44 10.30
C ALA A 24 -7.20 -6.24 9.82
N PHE A 25 -6.53 -5.11 9.53
CA PHE A 25 -7.15 -3.86 9.09
C PHE A 25 -8.21 -3.35 10.07
N ALA A 26 -7.89 -3.42 11.37
CA ALA A 26 -8.84 -3.06 12.41
C ALA A 26 -9.24 -1.56 12.33
N PRO A 27 -10.52 -1.22 12.56
CA PRO A 27 -11.00 0.17 12.49
C PRO A 27 -10.25 1.15 13.40
N GLU A 28 -9.76 0.69 14.55
CA GLU A 28 -8.95 1.49 15.48
C GLU A 28 -7.62 1.97 14.89
N ASN A 29 -7.13 1.30 13.84
CA ASN A 29 -5.90 1.66 13.15
C ASN A 29 -6.14 2.60 11.96
N VAL A 30 -7.39 3.00 11.67
CA VAL A 30 -7.69 3.94 10.59
C VAL A 30 -7.18 5.33 10.97
N ILE A 31 -6.33 5.89 10.11
CA ILE A 31 -5.77 7.25 10.26
C ILE A 31 -6.21 8.20 9.15
N GLY A 32 -6.95 7.71 8.16
CA GLY A 32 -7.56 8.54 7.11
C GLY A 32 -8.48 7.72 6.21
N GLU A 33 -9.55 8.36 5.72
CA GLU A 33 -10.52 7.75 4.81
C GLU A 33 -10.98 8.79 3.79
N GLY A 34 -11.17 8.37 2.54
CA GLY A 34 -11.72 9.21 1.48
C GLY A 34 -12.02 8.43 0.21
N GLY A 35 -12.38 9.14 -0.86
CA GLY A 35 -12.78 8.53 -2.14
C GLY A 35 -11.75 7.62 -2.80
N TYR A 36 -10.47 7.74 -2.39
CA TYR A 36 -9.33 6.99 -2.94
C TYR A 36 -8.92 5.79 -2.09
N GLY A 37 -9.57 5.55 -0.94
CA GLY A 37 -9.19 4.45 -0.06
C GLY A 37 -9.21 4.78 1.43
N ILE A 38 -8.78 3.78 2.20
CA ILE A 38 -8.60 3.87 3.65
C ILE A 38 -7.11 3.74 3.95
N VAL A 39 -6.60 4.60 4.81
CA VAL A 39 -5.22 4.57 5.29
C VAL A 39 -5.20 4.05 6.71
N TYR A 40 -4.46 2.96 6.93
CA TYR A 40 -4.24 2.34 8.22
C TYR A 40 -2.84 2.65 8.73
N HIS A 41 -2.72 2.89 10.03
CA HIS A 41 -1.45 2.76 10.74
C HIS A 41 -1.15 1.27 10.95
N GLY A 42 0.13 0.91 10.84
CA GLY A 42 0.58 -0.44 11.14
C GLY A 42 2.01 -0.47 11.66
N ILE A 43 2.36 -1.58 12.29
CA ILE A 43 3.70 -1.83 12.81
C ILE A 43 4.20 -3.16 12.24
N LEU A 44 5.27 -3.10 11.44
CA LEU A 44 5.91 -4.30 10.90
C LEU A 44 6.60 -5.11 12.00
N LYS A 45 6.95 -6.37 11.71
CA LYS A 45 7.64 -7.28 12.64
C LYS A 45 8.98 -6.74 13.17
N ASP A 46 9.62 -5.85 12.41
CA ASP A 46 10.86 -5.18 12.80
C ASP A 46 10.63 -3.89 13.62
N ASN A 47 9.40 -3.63 14.05
CA ASN A 47 8.93 -2.42 14.75
C ASN A 47 8.92 -1.14 13.88
N THR A 48 9.07 -1.26 12.56
CA THR A 48 8.90 -0.12 11.66
C THR A 48 7.44 0.30 11.63
N ASN A 49 7.18 1.58 11.94
CA ASN A 49 5.87 2.19 11.79
C ASN A 49 5.60 2.51 10.32
N ILE A 50 4.43 2.12 9.82
CA ILE A 50 4.03 2.29 8.42
C ILE A 50 2.62 2.85 8.30
N ALA A 51 2.35 3.47 7.15
CA ALA A 51 1.00 3.81 6.70
C ALA A 51 0.67 2.91 5.49
N ILE A 52 -0.45 2.19 5.56
CA ILE A 52 -0.93 1.29 4.52
C ILE A 52 -2.18 1.92 3.92
N LYS A 53 -2.09 2.33 2.65
CA LYS A 53 -3.25 2.79 1.90
C LYS A 53 -3.87 1.60 1.18
N ASN A 54 -5.08 1.22 1.58
CA ASN A 54 -5.89 0.21 0.92
C ASN A 54 -6.85 0.91 -0.05
N LEU A 55 -6.67 0.67 -1.34
CA LEU A 55 -7.44 1.30 -2.40
C LEU A 55 -8.83 0.65 -2.47
N LEU A 56 -9.87 1.46 -2.29
CA LEU A 56 -11.25 1.01 -2.51
C LEU A 56 -11.47 0.82 -4.01
N ASN A 57 -11.93 -0.36 -4.42
CA ASN A 57 -12.23 -0.64 -5.83
C ASN A 57 -13.53 0.03 -6.28
N ASN A 58 -13.50 1.35 -6.40
CA ASN A 58 -14.59 2.16 -6.92
C ASN A 58 -14.63 2.02 -8.45
N ARG A 59 -15.53 1.16 -8.94
CA ARG A 59 -15.86 1.02 -10.37
C ARG A 59 -14.65 0.60 -11.26
N GLY A 60 -13.73 -0.19 -10.72
CA GLY A 60 -12.57 -0.69 -11.46
C GLY A 60 -11.39 0.28 -11.59
N GLN A 61 -11.42 1.43 -10.90
CA GLN A 61 -10.34 2.43 -10.99
C GLN A 61 -9.11 2.10 -10.14
N ALA A 62 -9.25 1.24 -9.13
CA ALA A 62 -8.17 0.93 -8.18
C ALA A 62 -6.90 0.40 -8.87
N GLU A 63 -7.01 -0.41 -9.92
CA GLU A 63 -5.83 -0.92 -10.63
C GLU A 63 -5.05 0.21 -11.35
N ARG A 64 -5.78 1.16 -11.94
CA ARG A 64 -5.17 2.32 -12.60
C ARG A 64 -4.51 3.24 -11.59
N GLU A 65 -5.20 3.53 -10.49
CA GLU A 65 -4.66 4.38 -9.41
C GLU A 65 -3.44 3.74 -8.75
N PHE A 66 -3.50 2.44 -8.46
CA PHE A 66 -2.38 1.65 -7.97
C PHE A 66 -1.17 1.77 -8.88
N LYS A 67 -1.35 1.54 -10.19
CA LYS A 67 -0.26 1.61 -11.16
C LYS A 67 0.36 3.00 -11.19
N VAL A 68 -0.47 4.05 -11.17
CA VAL A 68 0.01 5.45 -11.14
C VAL A 68 0.83 5.72 -9.88
N GLU A 69 0.35 5.34 -8.70
CA GLU A 69 1.06 5.59 -7.44
C GLU A 69 2.39 4.83 -7.36
N VAL A 70 2.38 3.55 -7.73
CA VAL A 70 3.59 2.71 -7.71
C VAL A 70 4.61 3.18 -8.74
N GLU A 71 4.20 3.51 -9.98
CA GLU A 71 5.13 4.00 -10.99
C GLU A 71 5.69 5.39 -10.68
N ALA A 72 4.85 6.30 -10.15
CA ALA A 72 5.23 7.68 -9.88
C ALA A 72 6.12 7.81 -8.63
N ILE A 73 5.73 7.20 -7.51
CA ILE A 73 6.45 7.35 -6.23
C ILE A 73 7.51 6.26 -6.07
N GLY A 74 7.27 5.04 -6.58
CA GLY A 74 8.20 3.91 -6.44
C GLY A 74 9.55 4.08 -7.14
N ARG A 75 9.72 5.14 -7.95
CA ARG A 75 10.97 5.46 -8.66
C ARG A 75 11.62 6.76 -8.19
N VAL A 76 11.02 7.49 -7.26
CA VAL A 76 11.50 8.81 -6.80
C VAL A 76 11.92 8.73 -5.34
N ARG A 77 13.15 9.17 -5.04
CA ARG A 77 13.65 9.31 -3.68
C ARG A 77 14.11 10.74 -3.44
N HIS A 78 13.35 11.47 -2.63
CA HIS A 78 13.65 12.86 -2.31
C HIS A 78 13.25 13.20 -0.88
N LYS A 79 13.99 14.07 -0.20
CA LYS A 79 13.76 14.43 1.22
C LYS A 79 12.40 15.08 1.50
N ASN A 80 11.77 15.68 0.48
CA ASN A 80 10.47 16.35 0.58
C ASN A 80 9.32 15.51 0.01
N LEU A 81 9.56 14.25 -0.35
CA LEU A 81 8.54 13.34 -0.88
C LEU A 81 8.44 12.13 0.02
N VAL A 82 7.20 11.67 0.23
CA VAL A 82 6.98 10.40 0.93
C VAL A 82 7.64 9.27 0.15
N ARG A 83 8.31 8.38 0.87
CA ARG A 83 8.92 7.19 0.28
C ARG A 83 7.92 6.06 0.29
N LEU A 84 7.63 5.50 -0.88
CA LEU A 84 6.95 4.21 -0.97
C LEU A 84 7.92 3.12 -0.51
N LEU A 85 7.54 2.36 0.52
CA LEU A 85 8.35 1.25 1.05
C LEU A 85 8.15 -0.04 0.24
N GLY A 86 6.94 -0.24 -0.25
CA GLY A 86 6.51 -1.44 -0.95
C GLY A 86 5.03 -1.40 -1.27
N TYR A 87 4.52 -2.51 -1.78
CA TYR A 87 3.11 -2.67 -2.14
C TYR A 87 2.67 -4.11 -1.93
N CYS A 88 1.35 -4.32 -1.81
CA CYS A 88 0.72 -5.62 -1.89
C CYS A 88 -0.16 -5.67 -3.14
N ALA A 89 -0.11 -6.79 -3.84
CA ALA A 89 -0.87 -6.99 -5.06
C ALA A 89 -1.61 -8.35 -5.08
N GLU A 90 -2.08 -8.80 -3.92
CA GLU A 90 -2.74 -10.09 -3.74
C GLU A 90 -4.27 -9.98 -3.74
N GLY A 91 -4.93 -10.81 -4.55
CA GLY A 91 -6.39 -10.83 -4.65
C GLY A 91 -6.98 -9.47 -5.06
N ALA A 92 -8.00 -9.02 -4.33
CA ALA A 92 -8.62 -7.72 -4.51
C ALA A 92 -7.93 -6.60 -3.71
N HIS A 93 -6.89 -6.91 -2.94
CA HIS A 93 -6.16 -5.94 -2.13
C HIS A 93 -5.06 -5.27 -2.97
N ARG A 94 -5.09 -3.93 -2.95
CA ARG A 94 -4.20 -3.03 -3.67
C ARG A 94 -3.97 -1.79 -2.83
#